data_AF-A0A7Y4HVL0-F1
#
_entry.id   AF-A0A7Y4HVL0-F1
#
_cell.length_a   1.000
_cell.length_b   1.000
_cell.length_c   1.000
_cell.angle_alpha   90.00
_cell.angle_beta   90.00
_cell.angle_gamma   90.00
#
_symmetry.space_group_name_H-M   'P 1'
#
loop_
_entity.id
_entity.type
_entity.pdbx_description
1 polymer ?
#
loop_
_entity_poly.entity_id
_entity_poly.type
_entity_poly.pdbx_seq_one_letter_code
_entity_poly.pdbx_strand_id
1 'polypeptide(L)'
;MTFPVIGVVGGGQLARMMAPAAVQLGFTLRVLAEGPDVSAVAAVASSTVGDYRNLEQLRAFAAGVDVLTFDHEHVPGDLLRALEADGVNVQPPSSALAHAQDKIVMRRAIDRLGLPNPEWDEVSSVTELCAFGDRIGWPVVLKTPRGGYDGKGVMILDSPSDTSRAASWFTGGALLAEAKVDFSRELSALVARTPSGSSLAWPVVHSIQVDGVCDEVIAPAADLPADLATAIGAAALRIADELAVTGVMAVELFQTPGTEAGFMVNELAMRPHNSGHWTMDGAVTGQFEQHLRAVLDLPLGSTATLGEVTVMKNFLGGSNVDLFSAYPVALAAEPAVKIHTYGKDVRPGRKIGHVNAVALAGESLSTVRDRAERTAAILRDGLDGPDIRKENT
;
A
#
# COMPACT_ATOMS: atom_id res chain seq x y z
N MET A 1 -7.70 -26.57 -22.32
CA MET A 1 -6.96 -25.31 -22.07
C MET A 1 -6.78 -25.21 -20.56
N THR A 2 -5.55 -25.14 -20.07
CA THR A 2 -5.26 -24.94 -18.64
C THR A 2 -4.87 -23.49 -18.45
N PHE A 3 -5.68 -22.73 -17.72
CA PHE A 3 -5.33 -21.37 -17.31
C PHE A 3 -4.33 -21.41 -16.13
N PRO A 4 -3.51 -20.37 -15.94
CA PRO A 4 -2.53 -20.32 -14.86
C PRO A 4 -3.15 -20.37 -13.46
N VAL A 5 -2.40 -20.92 -12.52
CA VAL A 5 -2.65 -20.95 -11.09
C VAL A 5 -1.69 -19.98 -10.39
N ILE A 6 -2.24 -18.94 -9.78
CA ILE A 6 -1.50 -17.95 -9.00
C ILE A 6 -1.70 -18.26 -7.51
N GLY A 7 -0.62 -18.56 -6.81
CA GLY A 7 -0.63 -18.69 -5.34
C GLY A 7 -0.38 -17.34 -4.69
N VAL A 8 -1.22 -16.94 -3.74
CA VAL A 8 -1.05 -15.72 -2.95
C VAL A 8 -0.82 -16.10 -1.49
N VAL A 9 0.29 -15.65 -0.91
CA VAL A 9 0.55 -15.80 0.53
C VAL A 9 -0.02 -14.59 1.27
N GLY A 10 -0.86 -14.86 2.26
CA GLY A 10 -1.59 -13.86 3.02
C GLY A 10 -3.05 -13.77 2.60
N GLY A 11 -3.96 -13.80 3.57
CA GLY A 11 -5.41 -13.83 3.35
C GLY A 11 -6.13 -12.51 3.58
N GLY A 12 -5.42 -11.38 3.53
CA GLY A 12 -5.97 -10.05 3.75
C GLY A 12 -6.79 -9.51 2.57
N GLN A 13 -7.08 -8.21 2.62
CA GLN A 13 -7.96 -7.57 1.64
C GLN A 13 -7.34 -7.44 0.24
N LEU A 14 -6.02 -7.41 0.10
CA LEU A 14 -5.40 -7.25 -1.21
C LEU A 14 -5.53 -8.55 -2.00
N ALA A 15 -5.30 -9.70 -1.36
CA ALA A 15 -5.64 -11.02 -1.90
C ALA A 15 -7.11 -11.14 -2.27
N ARG A 16 -8.02 -10.65 -1.43
CA ARG A 16 -9.46 -10.58 -1.75
C ARG A 16 -9.72 -9.77 -3.03
N MET A 17 -9.07 -8.61 -3.17
CA MET A 17 -9.28 -7.72 -4.32
C MET A 17 -8.55 -8.18 -5.59
N MET A 18 -7.62 -9.14 -5.50
CA MET A 18 -7.10 -9.87 -6.68
C MET A 18 -8.13 -10.81 -7.29
N ALA A 19 -9.04 -11.38 -6.48
CA ALA A 19 -9.95 -12.44 -6.93
C ALA A 19 -10.88 -12.02 -8.09
N PRO A 20 -11.53 -10.84 -8.12
CA PRO A 20 -12.39 -10.44 -9.23
C PRO A 20 -11.64 -10.40 -10.57
N ALA A 21 -10.44 -9.82 -10.61
CA ALA A 21 -9.62 -9.75 -11.81
C ALA A 21 -9.14 -11.14 -12.25
N ALA A 22 -8.75 -12.00 -11.31
CA ALA A 22 -8.38 -13.38 -11.61
C ALA A 22 -9.54 -14.14 -12.26
N VAL A 23 -10.75 -14.02 -11.72
CA VAL A 23 -11.97 -14.64 -12.28
C VAL A 23 -12.26 -14.12 -13.69
N GLN A 24 -12.16 -12.81 -13.92
CA GLN A 24 -12.41 -12.20 -15.24
C GLN A 24 -11.42 -12.67 -16.31
N LEU A 25 -10.15 -12.90 -15.95
CA LEU A 25 -9.12 -13.40 -16.85
C LEU A 25 -9.08 -14.94 -16.97
N GLY A 26 -9.89 -15.65 -16.19
CA GLY A 26 -9.91 -17.10 -16.14
C GLY A 26 -8.79 -17.74 -15.32
N PHE A 27 -8.03 -16.96 -14.55
CA PHE A 27 -6.95 -17.47 -13.70
C PHE A 27 -7.52 -18.13 -12.44
N THR A 28 -6.81 -19.15 -11.94
CA THR A 28 -7.10 -19.72 -10.63
C THR A 28 -6.27 -19.01 -9.57
N LEU A 29 -6.92 -18.34 -8.62
CA LEU A 29 -6.27 -17.80 -7.43
C LEU A 29 -6.35 -18.81 -6.29
N ARG A 30 -5.19 -19.21 -5.74
CA ARG A 30 -5.09 -19.98 -4.49
C ARG A 30 -4.54 -19.08 -3.39
N VAL A 31 -5.06 -19.20 -2.17
CA VAL A 31 -4.61 -18.38 -1.04
C VAL A 31 -4.07 -19.24 0.09
N LEU A 32 -2.86 -18.95 0.57
CA LEU A 32 -2.36 -19.43 1.86
C LEU A 32 -2.79 -18.43 2.93
N ALA A 33 -3.83 -18.79 3.66
CA ALA A 33 -4.49 -17.95 4.63
C ALA A 33 -3.98 -18.26 6.06
N GLU A 34 -3.77 -17.22 6.86
CA GLU A 34 -3.34 -17.34 8.25
C GLU A 34 -4.45 -17.87 9.18
N GLY A 35 -5.70 -17.87 8.69
CA GLY A 35 -6.86 -18.36 9.40
C GLY A 35 -8.04 -18.63 8.46
N PRO A 36 -9.08 -19.37 8.91
CA PRO A 36 -10.22 -19.72 8.09
C PRO A 36 -11.20 -18.56 7.84
N ASP A 37 -11.12 -17.48 8.63
CA ASP A 37 -12.04 -16.35 8.65
C ASP A 37 -11.42 -15.05 8.09
N VAL A 38 -10.25 -15.14 7.48
CA VAL A 38 -9.60 -13.98 6.86
C VAL A 38 -10.27 -13.57 5.55
N SER A 39 -10.13 -12.29 5.22
CA SER A 39 -10.85 -11.57 4.16
C SER A 39 -10.92 -12.27 2.80
N ALA A 40 -9.80 -12.87 2.36
CA ALA A 40 -9.67 -13.49 1.05
C ALA A 40 -10.31 -14.88 0.96
N VAL A 41 -10.46 -15.61 2.07
CA VAL A 41 -10.98 -16.99 2.06
C VAL A 41 -12.38 -17.04 1.45
N ALA A 42 -13.23 -16.07 1.79
CA ALA A 42 -14.59 -16.00 1.25
C ALA A 42 -14.66 -15.54 -0.23
N ALA A 43 -13.55 -15.07 -0.81
CA ALA A 43 -13.50 -14.51 -2.15
C ALA A 43 -12.86 -15.45 -3.19
N VAL A 44 -12.25 -16.55 -2.77
CA VAL A 44 -11.55 -17.48 -3.65
C VAL A 44 -12.15 -18.88 -3.57
N ALA A 45 -12.09 -19.62 -4.67
CA ALA A 45 -12.57 -21.01 -4.71
C ALA A 45 -11.62 -22.00 -4.02
N SER A 46 -10.35 -21.62 -3.82
CA SER A 46 -9.32 -22.49 -3.24
C SER A 46 -8.46 -21.71 -2.25
N SER A 47 -8.53 -22.09 -0.99
CA SER A 47 -7.66 -21.57 0.07
C SER A 47 -7.13 -22.73 0.92
N THR A 48 -5.99 -22.50 1.56
CA THR A 48 -5.37 -23.42 2.52
C THR A 48 -5.02 -22.62 3.75
N VAL A 49 -5.43 -23.07 4.93
CA VAL A 49 -5.00 -22.45 6.19
C VAL A 49 -3.59 -22.94 6.52
N GLY A 50 -2.66 -22.02 6.75
CA GLY A 50 -1.28 -22.34 7.08
C GLY A 50 -0.47 -21.14 7.55
N ASP A 51 0.75 -21.42 8.00
CA ASP A 51 1.70 -20.44 8.52
C ASP A 51 2.79 -20.16 7.49
N TYR A 52 2.84 -18.92 6.99
CA TYR A 52 3.86 -18.47 6.04
C TYR A 52 5.28 -18.44 6.63
N ARG A 53 5.45 -18.70 7.93
CA ARG A 53 6.75 -18.84 8.59
C ARG A 53 7.22 -20.30 8.66
N ASN A 54 6.44 -21.24 8.11
CA ASN A 54 6.78 -22.65 8.03
C ASN A 54 7.13 -23.03 6.58
N LEU A 55 8.40 -23.39 6.35
CA LEU A 55 8.90 -23.75 5.01
C LEU A 55 8.18 -24.94 4.38
N GLU A 56 7.83 -25.96 5.17
CA GLU A 56 7.15 -27.15 4.65
C GLU A 56 5.73 -26.81 4.19
N GLN A 57 5.02 -25.95 4.93
CA GLN A 57 3.69 -25.48 4.53
C GLN A 57 3.76 -24.58 3.29
N LEU A 58 4.77 -23.70 3.20
CA LEU A 58 5.01 -22.90 2.00
C LEU A 58 5.28 -23.78 0.77
N ARG A 59 6.13 -24.80 0.90
CA ARG A 59 6.42 -25.76 -0.18
C ARG A 59 5.19 -26.53 -0.60
N ALA A 60 4.41 -27.03 0.36
CA ALA A 60 3.17 -27.74 0.08
C ALA A 60 2.16 -26.84 -0.65
N PHE A 61 2.06 -25.57 -0.25
CA PHE A 61 1.18 -24.60 -0.91
C PHE A 61 1.65 -24.23 -2.32
N ALA A 62 2.97 -24.04 -2.51
CA ALA A 62 3.57 -23.72 -3.81
C ALA A 62 3.51 -24.89 -4.81
N ALA A 63 3.20 -26.11 -4.35
CA ALA A 63 3.05 -27.25 -5.25
C ALA A 63 1.90 -27.04 -6.24
N GLY A 64 2.25 -26.95 -7.54
CA GLY A 64 1.28 -26.78 -8.62
C GLY A 64 0.69 -25.37 -8.73
N VAL A 65 1.40 -24.35 -8.24
CA VAL A 65 1.18 -22.95 -8.65
C VAL A 65 2.20 -22.58 -9.74
N ASP A 66 1.79 -21.79 -10.73
CA ASP A 66 2.67 -21.31 -11.80
C ASP A 66 3.48 -20.08 -11.35
N VAL A 67 2.95 -19.32 -10.39
CA VAL A 67 3.63 -18.20 -9.74
C VAL A 67 3.12 -18.03 -8.31
N LEU A 68 4.03 -17.69 -7.40
CA LEU A 68 3.75 -17.33 -6.01
C LEU A 68 3.94 -15.81 -5.82
N THR A 69 2.92 -15.14 -5.29
CA THR A 69 2.94 -13.71 -4.92
C THR A 69 2.36 -13.49 -3.52
N PHE A 70 2.21 -12.23 -3.09
CA PHE A 70 1.99 -11.86 -1.70
C PHE A 70 0.93 -10.78 -1.52
N ASP A 71 0.12 -10.93 -0.46
CA ASP A 71 -0.75 -9.87 0.08
C ASP A 71 0.01 -8.95 1.05
N HIS A 72 1.14 -9.40 1.61
CA HIS A 72 1.97 -8.64 2.55
C HIS A 72 3.46 -9.03 2.42
N GLU A 73 4.35 -8.18 2.89
CA GLU A 73 5.81 -8.36 2.76
C GLU A 73 6.42 -9.15 3.92
N HIS A 74 5.63 -9.87 4.73
CA HIS A 74 6.12 -10.45 6.00
C HIS A 74 6.68 -11.87 5.90
N VAL A 75 6.65 -12.50 4.72
CA VAL A 75 7.24 -13.83 4.55
C VAL A 75 8.76 -13.74 4.76
N PRO A 76 9.35 -14.52 5.68
CA PRO A 76 10.77 -14.42 5.98
C PRO A 76 11.65 -14.67 4.73
N GLY A 77 12.61 -13.78 4.49
CA GLY A 77 13.40 -13.81 3.26
C GLY A 77 14.26 -15.06 3.07
N ASP A 78 14.66 -15.74 4.15
CA ASP A 78 15.34 -17.05 4.09
C ASP A 78 14.43 -18.17 3.58
N LEU A 79 13.14 -18.13 3.93
CA LEU A 79 12.16 -19.07 3.39
C LEU A 79 11.87 -18.81 1.91
N LEU A 80 11.78 -17.54 1.51
CA LEU A 80 11.63 -17.18 0.10
C LEU A 80 12.81 -17.66 -0.75
N ARG A 81 14.05 -17.46 -0.28
CA ARG A 81 15.25 -17.98 -0.96
C ARG A 81 15.25 -19.50 -1.07
N ALA A 82 14.73 -20.21 -0.06
CA ALA A 82 14.60 -21.66 -0.12
C ALA A 82 13.58 -22.09 -1.19
N LEU A 83 12.43 -21.42 -1.31
CA LEU A 83 11.46 -21.68 -2.37
C LEU A 83 12.03 -21.39 -3.77
N GLU A 84 12.74 -20.28 -3.94
CA GLU A 84 13.42 -19.95 -5.19
C GLU A 84 14.47 -21.01 -5.57
N ALA A 85 15.24 -21.50 -4.60
CA ALA A 85 16.21 -22.58 -4.80
C ALA A 85 15.55 -23.92 -5.16
N ASP A 86 14.31 -24.16 -4.72
CA ASP A 86 13.49 -25.31 -5.12
C ASP A 86 12.86 -25.14 -6.51
N GLY A 87 13.08 -23.99 -7.18
CA GLY A 87 12.57 -23.69 -8.51
C GLY A 87 11.16 -23.08 -8.53
N VAL A 88 10.63 -22.64 -7.39
CA VAL A 88 9.35 -21.92 -7.33
C VAL A 88 9.51 -20.54 -7.97
N ASN A 89 8.60 -20.19 -8.88
CA ASN A 89 8.52 -18.85 -9.45
C ASN A 89 7.93 -17.87 -8.44
N VAL A 90 8.79 -17.16 -7.70
CA VAL A 90 8.40 -16.18 -6.67
C VAL A 90 8.46 -14.77 -7.24
N GLN A 91 7.35 -14.02 -7.17
CA GLN A 91 7.22 -12.68 -7.72
C GLN A 91 6.51 -11.75 -6.73
N PRO A 92 7.10 -10.62 -6.31
CA PRO A 92 8.49 -10.21 -6.53
C PRO A 92 9.53 -11.17 -5.91
N PRO A 93 10.75 -11.23 -6.47
CA PRO A 93 11.81 -12.08 -5.93
C PRO A 93 12.22 -11.65 -4.53
N SER A 94 12.81 -12.56 -3.76
CA SER A 94 13.24 -12.35 -2.38
C SER A 94 14.24 -11.19 -2.25
N SER A 95 15.08 -11.00 -3.28
CA SER A 95 16.03 -9.87 -3.36
C SER A 95 15.34 -8.52 -3.45
N ALA A 96 14.20 -8.44 -4.16
CA ALA A 96 13.40 -7.23 -4.25
C ALA A 96 12.69 -6.98 -2.91
N LEU A 97 11.95 -7.97 -2.40
CA LEU A 97 11.17 -7.84 -1.15
C LEU A 97 12.00 -7.42 0.06
N ALA A 98 13.29 -7.76 0.10
CA ALA A 98 14.20 -7.31 1.15
C ALA A 98 14.21 -5.77 1.32
N HIS A 99 14.00 -5.01 0.25
CA HIS A 99 13.92 -3.54 0.29
C HIS A 99 12.60 -3.02 0.84
N ALA A 100 11.51 -3.80 0.84
CA ALA A 100 10.27 -3.44 1.54
C ALA A 100 10.27 -3.91 3.00
N GLN A 101 11.05 -4.95 3.31
CA GLN A 101 11.11 -5.56 4.64
C GLN A 101 12.02 -4.81 5.62
N ASP A 102 13.07 -4.15 5.11
CA ASP A 102 14.11 -3.54 5.92
C ASP A 102 14.38 -2.09 5.48
N LYS A 103 14.00 -1.14 6.35
CA LYS A 103 14.07 0.30 6.07
C LYS A 103 15.52 0.78 5.88
N ILE A 104 16.51 0.16 6.52
CA ILE A 104 17.92 0.53 6.31
C ILE A 104 18.38 0.07 4.92
N VAL A 105 18.03 -1.15 4.54
CA VAL A 105 18.34 -1.70 3.21
C VAL A 105 17.67 -0.87 2.11
N MET A 106 16.46 -0.40 2.36
CA MET A 106 15.75 0.56 1.50
C MET A 106 16.52 1.88 1.37
N ARG A 107 16.88 2.52 2.49
CA ARG A 107 17.58 3.81 2.48
C ARG A 107 18.89 3.77 1.70
N ARG A 108 19.72 2.76 1.96
CA ARG A 108 20.97 2.51 1.21
C ARG A 108 20.73 2.33 -0.29
N ALA A 109 19.62 1.70 -0.67
CA ALA A 109 19.28 1.52 -2.07
C ALA A 109 18.88 2.84 -2.74
N ILE A 110 18.05 3.65 -2.08
CA ILE A 110 17.67 4.98 -2.57
C ILE A 110 18.90 5.89 -2.73
N ASP A 111 19.83 5.88 -1.78
CA ASP A 111 21.11 6.61 -1.87
C ASP A 111 21.96 6.14 -3.06
N ARG A 112 22.10 4.83 -3.24
CA ARG A 112 22.84 4.25 -4.38
C ARG A 112 22.25 4.67 -5.73
N LEU A 113 20.94 4.88 -5.77
CA LEU A 113 20.24 5.37 -6.97
C LEU A 113 20.35 6.89 -7.15
N GLY A 114 20.89 7.62 -6.18
CA GLY A 114 20.93 9.08 -6.19
C GLY A 114 19.53 9.70 -6.16
N LEU A 115 18.59 9.02 -5.49
CA LEU A 115 17.22 9.48 -5.30
C LEU A 115 17.09 10.12 -3.91
N PRO A 116 16.13 11.04 -3.71
CA PRO A 116 16.08 11.85 -2.50
C PRO A 116 15.61 11.04 -1.29
N ASN A 117 16.50 10.87 -0.30
CA ASN A 117 16.18 10.41 1.05
C ASN A 117 16.06 11.61 2.00
N PRO A 118 15.30 11.49 3.11
CA PRO A 118 15.56 12.27 4.31
C PRO A 118 17.00 12.04 4.77
N GLU A 119 17.62 13.04 5.41
CA GLU A 119 18.87 12.82 6.14
C GLU A 119 18.69 11.67 7.14
N TRP A 120 19.55 10.65 7.07
CA TRP A 120 19.37 9.41 7.83
C TRP A 120 20.71 8.81 8.27
N ASP A 121 20.67 7.95 9.28
CA ASP A 121 21.83 7.20 9.77
C ASP A 121 21.42 5.91 10.49
N GLU A 122 22.36 4.98 10.62
CA GLU A 122 22.22 3.78 11.44
C GLU A 122 22.79 4.03 12.83
N VAL A 123 21.93 3.92 13.83
CA VAL A 123 22.32 4.15 15.23
C VAL A 123 22.16 2.85 16.01
N SER A 124 23.19 2.47 16.74
CA SER A 124 23.27 1.26 17.57
C SER A 124 23.26 1.56 19.06
N SER A 125 23.23 2.84 19.44
CA SER A 125 23.15 3.27 20.84
C SER A 125 22.46 4.63 21.00
N VAL A 126 22.04 4.93 22.23
CA VAL A 126 21.54 6.26 22.62
C VAL A 126 22.58 7.35 22.34
N THR A 127 23.85 7.07 22.55
CA THR A 127 24.94 8.02 22.28
C THR A 127 25.03 8.38 20.79
N GLU A 128 24.96 7.37 19.91
CA GLU A 128 24.96 7.59 18.45
C GLU A 128 23.70 8.34 18.00
N LEU A 129 22.54 8.04 18.59
CA LEU A 129 21.29 8.76 18.34
C LEU A 129 21.36 10.23 18.76
N CYS A 130 21.94 10.55 19.92
CA CYS A 130 22.19 11.93 20.32
C CYS A 130 23.13 12.63 19.33
N ALA A 131 24.24 11.97 18.95
CA ALA A 131 25.21 12.54 18.01
C ALA A 131 24.59 12.82 16.63
N PHE A 132 23.70 11.93 16.16
CA PHE A 132 22.92 12.16 14.94
C PHE A 132 22.03 13.41 15.06
N GLY A 133 21.24 13.50 16.12
CA GLY A 133 20.35 14.65 16.34
C GLY A 133 21.10 15.98 16.52
N ASP A 134 22.27 15.97 17.19
CA ASP A 134 23.12 17.16 17.32
C ASP A 134 23.72 17.62 15.98
N ARG A 135 23.95 16.68 15.05
CA ARG A 135 24.48 16.96 13.71
C ARG A 135 23.42 17.52 12.77
N ILE A 136 22.23 16.92 12.73
CA ILE A 136 21.19 17.24 11.74
C ILE A 136 20.14 18.22 12.25
N GLY A 137 20.06 18.41 13.57
CA GLY A 137 19.00 19.13 14.24
C GLY A 137 17.85 18.22 14.70
N TRP A 138 17.05 18.75 15.62
CA TRP A 138 15.87 18.08 16.17
C TRP A 138 14.59 18.72 15.60
N PRO A 139 13.48 17.98 15.45
CA PRO A 139 13.24 16.60 15.91
C PRO A 139 13.79 15.50 14.98
N VAL A 140 14.09 14.34 15.59
CA VAL A 140 14.52 13.10 14.93
C VAL A 140 13.40 12.06 14.99
N VAL A 141 13.29 11.24 13.95
CA VAL A 141 12.42 10.07 13.89
C VAL A 141 13.26 8.81 13.99
N LEU A 142 13.09 8.04 15.05
CA LEU A 142 13.75 6.74 15.26
C LEU A 142 12.80 5.61 14.85
N LYS A 143 13.26 4.68 14.02
CA LYS A 143 12.46 3.59 13.46
C LYS A 143 13.11 2.23 13.68
N THR A 144 12.31 1.20 13.99
CA THR A 144 12.77 -0.18 13.87
C THR A 144 12.93 -0.53 12.38
N PRO A 145 14.06 -1.11 11.94
CA PRO A 145 14.28 -1.37 10.51
C PRO A 145 13.26 -2.34 9.93
N ARG A 146 12.83 -3.33 10.74
CA ARG A 146 11.85 -4.37 10.34
C ARG A 146 10.63 -4.37 11.26
N GLY A 147 9.52 -4.90 10.75
CA GLY A 147 8.32 -5.21 11.54
C GLY A 147 7.45 -4.03 11.99
N GLY A 148 7.88 -2.78 11.72
CA GLY A 148 7.04 -1.59 11.95
C GLY A 148 6.05 -1.35 10.79
N TYR A 149 4.79 -1.09 11.12
CA TYR A 149 3.67 -0.79 10.21
C TYR A 149 2.68 0.16 10.89
N ASP A 150 1.96 0.99 10.13
CA ASP A 150 0.95 1.95 10.63
C ASP A 150 1.43 2.76 11.86
N GLY A 151 2.64 3.33 11.80
CA GLY A 151 3.26 4.09 12.89
C GLY A 151 3.84 3.28 14.05
N LYS A 152 3.64 1.95 14.11
CA LYS A 152 4.31 1.09 15.10
C LYS A 152 5.80 0.96 14.77
N GLY A 153 6.62 0.94 15.81
CA GLY A 153 8.08 0.92 15.63
C GLY A 153 8.64 2.26 15.15
N VAL A 154 7.90 3.36 15.35
CA VAL A 154 8.35 4.73 15.10
C VAL A 154 8.31 5.52 16.42
N MET A 155 9.36 6.28 16.72
CA MET A 155 9.45 7.17 17.87
C MET A 155 9.95 8.54 17.41
N ILE A 156 9.17 9.58 17.67
CA ILE A 156 9.59 10.97 17.47
C ILE A 156 10.26 11.46 18.74
N LEU A 157 11.44 12.05 18.58
CA LEU A 157 12.28 12.60 19.63
C LEU A 157 12.49 14.09 19.32
N ASP A 158 12.00 14.96 20.20
CA ASP A 158 12.02 16.40 19.98
C ASP A 158 13.32 17.07 20.46
N SER A 159 14.09 16.35 21.28
CA SER A 159 15.29 16.89 21.91
C SER A 159 16.27 15.78 22.35
N PRO A 160 17.53 16.14 22.67
CA PRO A 160 18.48 15.19 23.27
C PRO A 160 17.97 14.53 24.56
N SER A 161 17.18 15.24 25.38
CA SER A 161 16.62 14.69 26.61
C SER A 161 15.63 13.54 26.39
N ASP A 162 14.99 13.47 25.21
CA ASP A 162 14.04 12.42 24.88
C ASP A 162 14.70 11.07 24.57
N THR A 163 15.99 11.07 24.22
CA THR A 163 16.70 9.87 23.74
C THR A 163 16.75 8.73 24.76
N SER A 164 16.66 9.05 26.06
CA SER A 164 16.56 8.05 27.13
C SER A 164 15.34 7.13 26.95
N ARG A 165 14.25 7.60 26.34
CA ARG A 165 13.05 6.81 26.00
C ARG A 165 13.35 5.71 24.98
N ALA A 166 14.37 5.89 24.15
CA ALA A 166 14.79 4.93 23.13
C ALA A 166 15.74 3.85 23.67
N ALA A 167 16.22 3.96 24.91
CA ALA A 167 17.20 3.02 25.47
C ALA A 167 16.75 1.54 25.39
N SER A 168 15.45 1.29 25.59
CA SER A 168 14.88 -0.07 25.52
C SER A 168 14.73 -0.63 24.10
N TRP A 169 14.94 0.19 23.05
CA TRP A 169 14.85 -0.26 21.66
C TRP A 169 16.17 -0.83 21.14
N PHE A 170 17.29 -0.49 21.79
CA PHE A 170 18.62 -0.99 21.43
C PHE A 170 18.86 -2.39 22.04
N THR A 171 18.20 -3.41 21.49
CA THR A 171 18.20 -4.79 22.01
C THR A 171 19.14 -5.76 21.28
N GLY A 172 19.92 -5.30 20.31
CA GLY A 172 20.90 -6.14 19.59
C GLY A 172 21.03 -5.89 18.10
N GLY A 173 20.54 -4.76 17.58
CA GLY A 173 20.71 -4.35 16.19
C GLY A 173 20.62 -2.83 16.04
N ALA A 174 21.08 -2.33 14.89
CA ALA A 174 20.95 -0.93 14.55
C ALA A 174 19.47 -0.54 14.34
N LEU A 175 19.15 0.69 14.70
CA LEU A 175 17.89 1.36 14.40
C LEU A 175 18.14 2.40 13.31
N LEU A 176 17.07 2.78 12.64
CA LEU A 176 17.11 3.83 11.63
C LEU A 176 16.76 5.17 12.28
N ALA A 177 17.69 6.12 12.28
CA ALA A 177 17.41 7.50 12.65
C ALA A 177 17.24 8.35 11.39
N GLU A 178 16.21 9.19 11.35
CA GLU A 178 15.91 10.07 10.22
C GLU A 178 15.60 11.48 10.72
N ALA A 179 15.93 12.49 9.93
CA ALA A 179 15.39 13.83 10.11
C ALA A 179 13.86 13.78 9.97
N LYS A 180 13.13 14.50 10.83
CA LYS A 180 11.70 14.72 10.61
C LYS A 180 11.55 15.66 9.41
N VAL A 181 11.06 15.12 8.29
CA VAL A 181 10.87 15.88 7.05
C VAL A 181 9.80 16.97 7.25
N ASP A 182 10.12 18.18 6.85
CA ASP A 182 9.13 19.26 6.69
C ASP A 182 8.54 19.17 5.28
N PHE A 183 7.30 18.67 5.18
CA PHE A 183 6.63 18.37 3.92
C PHE A 183 5.27 19.04 3.83
N SER A 184 4.84 19.37 2.61
CA SER A 184 3.56 20.05 2.37
C SER A 184 2.39 19.07 2.24
N ARG A 185 2.65 17.85 1.74
CA ARG A 185 1.70 16.74 1.66
C ARG A 185 2.41 15.41 1.35
N GLU A 186 1.69 14.32 1.53
CA GLU A 186 2.13 12.98 1.16
C GLU A 186 1.64 12.61 -0.25
N LEU A 187 2.52 12.01 -1.04
CA LEU A 187 2.24 11.55 -2.39
C LEU A 187 2.49 10.04 -2.47
N SER A 188 1.92 9.40 -3.48
CA SER A 188 2.26 8.02 -3.81
C SER A 188 2.34 7.83 -5.31
N ALA A 189 3.37 7.11 -5.76
CA ALA A 189 3.55 6.71 -7.14
C ALA A 189 3.44 5.19 -7.24
N LEU A 190 2.47 4.70 -8.02
CA LEU A 190 2.33 3.29 -8.30
C LEU A 190 2.94 2.94 -9.64
N VAL A 191 3.63 1.81 -9.67
CA VAL A 191 4.20 1.22 -10.88
C VAL A 191 3.90 -0.28 -10.93
N ALA A 192 3.76 -0.82 -12.12
CA ALA A 192 3.75 -2.24 -12.39
C ALA A 192 4.94 -2.61 -13.26
N ARG A 193 5.59 -3.74 -12.98
CA ARG A 193 6.73 -4.24 -13.76
C ARG A 193 6.64 -5.75 -13.96
N THR A 194 6.88 -6.19 -15.18
CA THR A 194 6.93 -7.61 -15.53
C THR A 194 8.34 -8.18 -15.34
N PRO A 195 8.51 -9.51 -15.15
CA PRO A 195 9.82 -10.17 -15.18
C PRO A 195 10.64 -9.85 -16.43
N SER A 196 10.01 -9.72 -17.60
CA SER A 196 10.64 -9.31 -18.86
C SER A 196 11.07 -7.83 -18.93
N GLY A 197 10.75 -7.02 -17.91
CA GLY A 197 11.21 -5.63 -17.78
C GLY A 197 10.24 -4.57 -18.32
N SER A 198 9.08 -4.96 -18.85
CA SER A 198 8.04 -3.99 -19.21
C SER A 198 7.50 -3.32 -17.96
N SER A 199 7.46 -1.98 -17.95
CA SER A 199 7.02 -1.20 -16.78
C SER A 199 6.06 -0.09 -17.17
N LEU A 200 5.03 0.13 -16.36
CA LEU A 200 4.09 1.24 -16.50
C LEU A 200 3.81 1.88 -15.15
N ALA A 201 3.56 3.19 -15.16
CA ALA A 201 3.18 3.96 -13.98
C ALA A 201 1.74 4.47 -14.12
N TRP A 202 1.01 4.52 -13.01
CA TRP A 202 -0.20 5.34 -12.92
C TRP A 202 0.19 6.79 -12.57
N PRO A 203 -0.71 7.77 -12.74
CA PRO A 203 -0.47 9.12 -12.25
C PRO A 203 -0.15 9.15 -10.75
N VAL A 204 0.73 10.07 -10.35
CA VAL A 204 1.03 10.33 -8.94
C VAL A 204 -0.24 10.79 -8.23
N VAL A 205 -0.47 10.27 -7.02
CA VAL A 205 -1.65 10.58 -6.21
C VAL A 205 -1.28 11.35 -4.95
N HIS A 206 -2.21 12.15 -4.44
CA HIS A 206 -2.13 12.71 -3.10
C HIS A 206 -2.76 11.71 -2.12
N SER A 207 -1.97 11.19 -1.19
CA SER A 207 -2.45 10.29 -0.14
C SER A 207 -2.56 11.07 1.17
N ILE A 208 -3.76 11.17 1.73
CA ILE A 208 -4.03 11.88 2.97
C ILE A 208 -4.09 10.86 4.09
N GLN A 209 -3.21 11.02 5.08
CA GLN A 209 -3.16 10.17 6.26
C GLN A 209 -3.84 10.87 7.44
N VAL A 210 -4.59 10.11 8.24
CA VAL A 210 -5.14 10.54 9.53
C VAL A 210 -4.69 9.54 10.59
N ASP A 211 -4.04 10.03 11.65
CA ASP A 211 -3.48 9.20 12.73
C ASP A 211 -2.56 8.06 12.23
N GLY A 212 -1.81 8.33 11.15
CA GLY A 212 -0.88 7.36 10.55
C GLY A 212 -1.54 6.29 9.68
N VAL A 213 -2.80 6.47 9.28
CA VAL A 213 -3.55 5.56 8.41
C VAL A 213 -4.09 6.32 7.20
N CYS A 214 -3.98 5.71 6.02
CA CYS A 214 -4.47 6.31 4.78
C CYS A 214 -6.00 6.42 4.83
N ASP A 215 -6.50 7.65 4.78
CA ASP A 215 -7.91 8.00 4.90
C ASP A 215 -8.51 8.33 3.54
N GLU A 216 -7.82 9.13 2.73
CA GLU A 216 -8.29 9.56 1.42
C GLU A 216 -7.14 9.56 0.39
N VAL A 217 -7.46 9.29 -0.87
CA VAL A 217 -6.53 9.36 -1.99
C VAL A 217 -7.19 10.14 -3.12
N ILE A 218 -6.47 11.12 -3.66
CA ILE A 218 -6.91 11.94 -4.80
C ILE A 218 -6.00 11.63 -5.99
N ALA A 219 -6.59 11.12 -7.07
CA ALA A 219 -5.89 10.66 -8.26
C ALA A 219 -6.44 11.30 -9.55
N PRO A 220 -5.61 11.97 -10.36
CA PRO A 220 -4.23 12.40 -10.07
C PRO A 220 -4.14 13.39 -8.90
N ALA A 221 -2.95 13.58 -8.34
CA ALA A 221 -2.69 14.59 -7.32
C ALA A 221 -3.01 16.00 -7.84
N ALA A 222 -4.01 16.66 -7.25
CA ALA A 222 -4.40 18.02 -7.62
C ALA A 222 -3.25 19.02 -7.44
N ASP A 223 -3.13 20.00 -8.35
CA ASP A 223 -2.13 21.08 -8.29
C ASP A 223 -0.67 20.60 -8.15
N LEU A 224 -0.35 19.38 -8.60
CA LEU A 224 1.03 18.90 -8.68
C LEU A 224 1.69 19.44 -9.97
N PRO A 225 2.81 20.17 -9.89
CA PRO A 225 3.54 20.62 -11.09
C PRO A 225 3.89 19.44 -12.00
N ALA A 226 3.69 19.60 -13.31
CA ALA A 226 3.80 18.51 -14.27
C ALA A 226 5.23 17.94 -14.38
N ASP A 227 6.23 18.80 -14.22
CA ASP A 227 7.65 18.44 -14.12
C ASP A 227 7.93 17.60 -12.88
N LEU A 228 7.40 17.99 -11.71
CA LEU A 228 7.52 17.22 -10.48
C LEU A 228 6.80 15.86 -10.57
N ALA A 229 5.59 15.82 -11.15
CA ALA A 229 4.87 14.57 -11.39
C ALA A 229 5.66 13.62 -12.30
N THR A 230 6.28 14.16 -13.35
CA THR A 230 7.14 13.41 -14.28
C THR A 230 8.39 12.87 -13.55
N ALA A 231 9.05 13.70 -12.75
CA ALA A 231 10.23 13.32 -11.98
C ALA A 231 9.93 12.19 -10.97
N ILE A 232 8.82 12.29 -10.25
CA ILE A 232 8.36 11.27 -9.30
C ILE A 232 8.03 9.96 -10.04
N GLY A 233 7.31 10.03 -11.17
CA GLY A 233 7.00 8.84 -11.98
C GLY A 233 8.26 8.15 -12.52
N ALA A 234 9.22 8.93 -13.02
CA ALA A 234 10.51 8.42 -13.48
C ALA A 234 11.33 7.79 -12.34
N ALA A 235 11.33 8.40 -11.16
CA ALA A 235 11.99 7.85 -9.97
C ALA A 235 11.36 6.49 -9.58
N ALA A 236 10.03 6.39 -9.56
CA ALA A 236 9.33 5.15 -9.22
C ALA A 236 9.62 4.01 -10.23
N LEU A 237 9.63 4.32 -11.53
CA LEU A 237 10.02 3.36 -12.58
C LEU A 237 11.47 2.91 -12.42
N ARG A 238 12.38 3.84 -12.14
CA ARG A 238 13.80 3.54 -11.90
C ARG A 238 14.01 2.66 -10.67
N ILE A 239 13.31 2.93 -9.57
CA ILE A 239 13.34 2.08 -8.38
C ILE A 239 12.87 0.66 -8.71
N ALA A 240 11.75 0.52 -9.44
CA ALA A 240 11.24 -0.79 -9.81
C ALA A 240 12.23 -1.58 -10.66
N ASP A 241 12.89 -0.93 -11.61
CA ASP A 241 13.84 -1.57 -12.51
C ASP A 241 15.13 -2.00 -11.79
N GLU A 242 15.76 -1.08 -11.06
CA GLU A 242 17.05 -1.30 -10.41
C GLU A 242 16.97 -2.24 -9.21
N LEU A 243 15.80 -2.35 -8.57
CA LEU A 243 15.54 -3.32 -7.50
C LEU A 243 14.90 -4.61 -8.02
N ALA A 244 14.77 -4.75 -9.35
CA ALA A 244 14.18 -5.91 -10.02
C ALA A 244 12.79 -6.29 -9.45
N VAL A 245 11.98 -5.28 -9.13
CA VAL A 245 10.61 -5.50 -8.64
C VAL A 245 9.75 -6.05 -9.75
N THR A 246 8.88 -6.98 -9.42
CA THR A 246 7.84 -7.49 -10.33
C THR A 246 6.50 -7.45 -9.64
N GLY A 247 5.43 -7.45 -10.43
CA GLY A 247 4.10 -7.18 -9.90
C GLY A 247 3.86 -5.68 -9.80
N VAL A 248 3.30 -5.22 -8.67
CA VAL A 248 2.98 -3.81 -8.42
C VAL A 248 3.82 -3.34 -7.25
N MET A 249 4.29 -2.10 -7.32
CA MET A 249 4.99 -1.41 -6.24
C MET A 249 4.37 -0.03 -6.03
N ALA A 250 4.25 0.38 -4.77
CA ALA A 250 4.03 1.77 -4.41
C ALA A 250 5.32 2.37 -3.83
N VAL A 251 5.62 3.59 -4.27
CA VAL A 251 6.60 4.48 -3.66
C VAL A 251 5.80 5.53 -2.91
N GLU A 252 5.89 5.56 -1.58
CA GLU A 252 5.34 6.65 -0.79
C GLU A 252 6.36 7.77 -0.73
N LEU A 253 5.90 9.01 -0.86
CA LEU A 253 6.77 10.19 -0.95
C LEU A 253 6.24 11.33 -0.08
N PHE A 254 7.15 12.16 0.38
CA PHE A 254 6.85 13.48 0.91
C PHE A 254 7.08 14.52 -0.20
N GLN A 255 6.12 15.42 -0.42
CA GLN A 255 6.40 16.61 -1.23
C GLN A 255 7.11 17.64 -0.36
N THR A 256 8.30 18.08 -0.80
CA THR A 256 9.19 18.98 -0.05
C THR A 256 9.49 20.23 -0.88
N PRO A 257 8.53 21.17 -0.99
CA PRO A 257 8.74 22.40 -1.76
C PRO A 257 9.98 23.16 -1.30
N GLY A 258 10.77 23.69 -2.24
CA GLY A 258 11.99 24.44 -1.93
C GLY A 258 13.27 23.60 -1.79
N THR A 259 13.15 22.27 -1.76
CA THR A 259 14.30 21.37 -1.96
C THR A 259 14.59 21.19 -3.45
N GLU A 260 15.83 20.85 -3.82
CA GLU A 260 16.22 20.66 -5.23
C GLU A 260 15.38 19.61 -5.94
N ALA A 261 15.12 18.47 -5.28
CA ALA A 261 14.30 17.40 -5.85
C ALA A 261 12.79 17.71 -5.81
N GLY A 262 12.33 18.54 -4.88
CA GLY A 262 10.90 18.82 -4.65
C GLY A 262 10.11 17.68 -4.01
N PHE A 263 10.74 16.52 -3.75
CA PHE A 263 10.17 15.39 -3.04
C PHE A 263 11.26 14.58 -2.31
N MET A 264 10.85 13.72 -1.39
CA MET A 264 11.68 12.69 -0.75
C MET A 264 10.93 11.36 -0.72
N VAL A 265 11.64 10.23 -0.90
CA VAL A 265 11.05 8.90 -0.77
C VAL A 265 10.83 8.60 0.72
N ASN A 266 9.61 8.25 1.11
CA ASN A 266 9.28 7.83 2.47
C ASN A 266 9.54 6.33 2.65
N GLU A 267 8.81 5.49 1.90
CA GLU A 267 8.87 4.03 1.98
C GLU A 267 8.49 3.36 0.65
N LEU A 268 8.74 2.04 0.58
CA LEU A 268 8.40 1.19 -0.56
C LEU A 268 7.49 0.05 -0.10
N ALA A 269 6.40 -0.19 -0.83
CA ALA A 269 5.56 -1.38 -0.69
C ALA A 269 5.59 -2.16 -2.00
N MET A 270 6.08 -3.40 -1.99
CA MET A 270 6.26 -4.22 -3.20
C MET A 270 5.09 -5.18 -3.42
N ARG A 271 3.89 -4.59 -3.39
CA ARG A 271 2.60 -5.25 -3.59
C ARG A 271 1.58 -4.20 -4.04
N PRO A 272 0.37 -4.61 -4.46
CA PRO A 272 -0.75 -3.69 -4.51
C PRO A 272 -0.89 -2.90 -3.20
N HIS A 273 -1.22 -1.62 -3.30
CA HIS A 273 -1.17 -0.68 -2.20
C HIS A 273 -2.51 0.03 -1.97
N ASN A 274 -2.71 0.51 -0.74
CA ASN A 274 -3.92 1.24 -0.35
C ASN A 274 -4.13 2.49 -1.22
N SER A 275 -3.05 3.25 -1.44
CA SER A 275 -3.03 4.41 -2.33
C SER A 275 -3.32 4.09 -3.80
N GLY A 276 -3.42 2.81 -4.17
CA GLY A 276 -3.82 2.37 -5.51
C GLY A 276 -5.28 1.93 -5.63
N HIS A 277 -6.07 1.90 -4.56
CA HIS A 277 -7.43 1.34 -4.62
C HIS A 277 -8.36 2.13 -5.55
N TRP A 278 -8.10 3.42 -5.75
CA TRP A 278 -8.79 4.25 -6.75
C TRP A 278 -8.72 3.65 -8.16
N THR A 279 -7.62 2.93 -8.50
CA THR A 279 -7.43 2.35 -9.84
C THR A 279 -8.46 1.27 -10.19
N MET A 280 -9.16 0.70 -9.19
CA MET A 280 -10.18 -0.33 -9.43
C MET A 280 -11.36 0.20 -10.26
N ASP A 281 -11.67 1.50 -10.13
CA ASP A 281 -12.78 2.14 -10.86
C ASP A 281 -12.34 3.39 -11.63
N GLY A 282 -11.16 3.95 -11.31
CA GLY A 282 -10.65 5.18 -11.87
C GLY A 282 -9.60 5.00 -12.97
N ALA A 283 -9.17 3.78 -13.28
CA ALA A 283 -8.17 3.50 -14.32
C ALA A 283 -8.63 2.39 -15.28
N VAL A 284 -8.13 2.42 -16.53
CA VAL A 284 -8.43 1.39 -17.54
C VAL A 284 -8.03 0.00 -17.06
N THR A 285 -6.86 -0.11 -16.42
CA THR A 285 -6.42 -1.35 -15.76
C THR A 285 -6.10 -1.05 -14.30
N GLY A 286 -6.87 -1.65 -13.41
CA GLY A 286 -6.69 -1.52 -11.97
C GLY A 286 -5.44 -2.27 -11.48
N GLN A 287 -4.88 -1.84 -10.36
CA GLN A 287 -3.64 -2.39 -9.81
C GLN A 287 -3.67 -3.91 -9.60
N PHE A 288 -4.84 -4.48 -9.27
CA PHE A 288 -4.97 -5.91 -9.00
C PHE A 288 -4.91 -6.74 -10.28
N GLU A 289 -5.64 -6.36 -11.32
CA GLU A 289 -5.46 -6.95 -12.66
C GLU A 289 -4.01 -6.77 -13.10
N GLN A 290 -3.47 -5.56 -12.93
CA GLN A 290 -2.15 -5.24 -13.42
C GLN A 290 -1.06 -6.07 -12.73
N HIS A 291 -1.21 -6.30 -11.42
CA HIS A 291 -0.36 -7.17 -10.62
C HIS A 291 -0.40 -8.61 -11.12
N LEU A 292 -1.60 -9.18 -11.33
CA LEU A 292 -1.75 -10.56 -11.83
C LEU A 292 -1.14 -10.74 -13.22
N ARG A 293 -1.32 -9.76 -14.12
CA ARG A 293 -0.65 -9.75 -15.43
C ARG A 293 0.86 -9.67 -15.27
N ALA A 294 1.34 -8.78 -14.41
CA ALA A 294 2.76 -8.55 -14.20
C ALA A 294 3.49 -9.78 -13.63
N VAL A 295 2.95 -10.44 -12.59
CA VAL A 295 3.60 -11.63 -12.00
C VAL A 295 3.59 -12.84 -12.94
N LEU A 296 2.67 -12.88 -13.90
CA LEU A 296 2.63 -13.88 -14.98
C LEU A 296 3.42 -13.47 -16.23
N ASP A 297 4.12 -12.34 -16.20
CA ASP A 297 4.86 -11.79 -17.36
C ASP A 297 3.98 -11.53 -18.61
N LEU A 298 2.69 -11.26 -18.40
CA LEU A 298 1.77 -10.87 -19.46
C LEU A 298 1.94 -9.39 -19.83
N PRO A 299 1.61 -8.98 -21.07
CA PRO A 299 1.61 -7.57 -21.45
C PRO A 299 0.78 -6.74 -20.48
N LEU A 300 1.33 -5.61 -20.03
CA LEU A 300 0.64 -4.69 -19.12
C LEU A 300 -0.55 -4.01 -19.83
N GLY A 301 -1.55 -3.62 -19.05
CA GLY A 301 -2.71 -2.87 -19.52
C GLY A 301 -2.44 -1.37 -19.48
N SER A 302 -3.35 -0.57 -20.03
CA SER A 302 -3.22 0.89 -19.96
C SER A 302 -3.47 1.38 -18.54
N THR A 303 -2.63 2.31 -18.07
CA THR A 303 -2.80 2.99 -16.77
C THR A 303 -3.59 4.30 -16.89
N ALA A 304 -4.18 4.58 -18.06
CA ALA A 304 -4.97 5.78 -18.30
C ALA A 304 -6.15 5.90 -17.33
N THR A 305 -6.44 7.13 -16.89
CA THR A 305 -7.57 7.42 -16.01
C THR A 305 -8.89 7.38 -16.77
N LEU A 306 -9.96 6.97 -16.10
CA LEU A 306 -11.33 6.91 -16.65
C LEU A 306 -12.14 8.20 -16.42
N GLY A 307 -11.64 9.08 -15.55
CA GLY A 307 -12.17 10.43 -15.32
C GLY A 307 -11.04 11.41 -15.04
N GLU A 308 -11.38 12.70 -14.95
CA GLU A 308 -10.41 13.75 -14.64
C GLU A 308 -9.81 13.58 -13.25
N VAL A 309 -10.63 13.15 -12.28
CA VAL A 309 -10.25 12.84 -10.91
C VAL A 309 -11.00 11.62 -10.42
N THR A 310 -10.35 10.79 -9.62
CA THR A 310 -10.97 9.79 -8.74
C THR A 310 -10.57 10.08 -7.31
N VAL A 311 -11.56 10.12 -6.42
CA VAL A 311 -11.34 10.17 -4.97
C VAL A 311 -11.63 8.79 -4.41
N MET A 312 -10.68 8.25 -3.68
CA MET A 312 -10.83 7.01 -2.92
C MET A 312 -10.85 7.36 -1.43
N LYS A 313 -11.90 6.95 -0.73
CA LYS A 313 -12.10 7.22 0.70
C LYS A 313 -12.19 5.92 1.47
N ASN A 314 -11.27 5.70 2.42
CA ASN A 314 -11.35 4.57 3.33
C ASN A 314 -12.45 4.78 4.35
N PHE A 315 -13.05 3.69 4.79
CA PHE A 315 -13.89 3.71 5.99
C PHE A 315 -13.47 2.59 6.94
N LEU A 316 -13.34 2.99 8.21
CA LEU A 316 -13.01 2.11 9.32
C LEU A 316 -14.29 1.62 9.97
N GLY A 317 -14.22 0.50 10.69
CA GLY A 317 -15.33 0.02 11.49
C GLY A 317 -15.71 1.06 12.54
N GLY A 318 -16.98 1.41 12.59
CA GLY A 318 -17.56 2.41 13.48
C GLY A 318 -18.72 1.84 14.30
N SER A 319 -19.73 2.66 14.56
CA SER A 319 -20.95 2.26 15.27
C SER A 319 -21.83 1.32 14.46
N ASN A 320 -21.77 1.38 13.12
CA ASN A 320 -22.57 0.52 12.27
C ASN A 320 -21.95 -0.87 12.10
N VAL A 321 -22.45 -1.84 12.85
CA VAL A 321 -22.04 -3.25 12.76
C VAL A 321 -22.73 -4.00 11.61
N ASP A 322 -23.85 -3.50 11.08
CA ASP A 322 -24.57 -4.05 9.93
C ASP A 322 -24.37 -3.16 8.70
N LEU A 323 -23.21 -3.30 8.06
CA LEU A 323 -22.87 -2.50 6.87
C LEU A 323 -23.90 -2.62 5.75
N PHE A 324 -24.50 -3.80 5.57
CA PHE A 324 -25.43 -4.03 4.47
C PHE A 324 -26.72 -3.23 4.63
N SER A 325 -27.19 -3.01 5.86
CA SER A 325 -28.37 -2.16 6.13
C SER A 325 -28.21 -0.73 5.60
N ALA A 326 -26.98 -0.22 5.53
CA ALA A 326 -26.68 1.13 5.05
C ALA A 326 -26.56 1.22 3.51
N TYR A 327 -26.44 0.10 2.80
CA TYR A 327 -26.23 0.09 1.35
C TYR A 327 -27.36 0.77 0.56
N PRO A 328 -28.66 0.48 0.81
CA PRO A 328 -29.73 1.11 0.05
C PRO A 328 -29.71 2.65 0.16
N VAL A 329 -29.38 3.18 1.34
CA VAL A 329 -29.31 4.63 1.56
C VAL A 329 -28.07 5.23 0.92
N ALA A 330 -26.90 4.61 1.12
CA ALA A 330 -25.65 5.07 0.51
C ALA A 330 -25.73 5.09 -1.02
N LEU A 331 -26.23 4.02 -1.63
CA LEU A 331 -26.33 3.87 -3.09
C LEU A 331 -27.45 4.72 -3.69
N ALA A 332 -28.52 5.01 -2.95
CA ALA A 332 -29.56 5.94 -3.40
C ALA A 332 -29.10 7.39 -3.33
N ALA A 333 -28.35 7.77 -2.28
CA ALA A 333 -27.81 9.11 -2.13
C ALA A 333 -26.74 9.42 -3.19
N GLU A 334 -25.86 8.45 -3.46
CA GLU A 334 -24.70 8.65 -4.33
C GLU A 334 -24.57 7.53 -5.39
N PRO A 335 -25.44 7.48 -6.41
CA PRO A 335 -25.48 6.39 -7.39
C PRO A 335 -24.21 6.28 -8.27
N ALA A 336 -23.36 7.31 -8.28
CA ALA A 336 -22.11 7.34 -9.03
C ALA A 336 -20.92 6.69 -8.27
N VAL A 337 -21.09 6.32 -7.01
CA VAL A 337 -19.99 5.72 -6.21
C VAL A 337 -19.86 4.22 -6.40
N LYS A 338 -18.67 3.72 -6.09
CA LYS A 338 -18.35 2.29 -6.04
C LYS A 338 -17.95 1.93 -4.63
N ILE A 339 -18.73 1.04 -4.00
CA ILE A 339 -18.48 0.58 -2.64
C ILE A 339 -17.70 -0.73 -2.69
N HIS A 340 -16.57 -0.80 -1.99
CA HIS A 340 -15.72 -1.98 -1.89
C HIS A 340 -15.59 -2.41 -0.42
N THR A 341 -16.28 -3.48 -0.03
CA THR A 341 -16.14 -4.07 1.31
C THR A 341 -15.23 -5.28 1.33
N TYR A 342 -14.42 -5.37 2.39
CA TYR A 342 -13.40 -6.40 2.51
C TYR A 342 -13.92 -7.70 3.15
N GLY A 343 -15.21 -7.82 3.46
CA GLY A 343 -15.75 -9.01 4.13
C GLY A 343 -15.09 -9.29 5.49
N LYS A 344 -14.72 -8.23 6.21
CA LYS A 344 -14.13 -8.30 7.55
C LYS A 344 -15.20 -7.94 8.59
N ASP A 345 -15.11 -8.54 9.78
CA ASP A 345 -15.90 -8.07 10.92
C ASP A 345 -15.68 -6.58 11.18
N VAL A 346 -16.77 -5.89 11.48
CA VAL A 346 -16.73 -4.50 11.94
C VAL A 346 -16.15 -4.46 13.35
N ARG A 347 -15.02 -3.76 13.49
CA ARG A 347 -14.40 -3.45 14.79
C ARG A 347 -13.89 -2.01 14.75
N PRO A 348 -14.01 -1.24 15.86
CA PRO A 348 -13.50 0.12 15.93
C PRO A 348 -12.06 0.24 15.42
N GLY A 349 -11.83 1.15 14.47
CA GLY A 349 -10.52 1.41 13.88
C GLY A 349 -10.02 0.36 12.87
N ARG A 350 -10.75 -0.74 12.64
CA ARG A 350 -10.37 -1.74 11.63
C ARG A 350 -10.77 -1.26 10.25
N LYS A 351 -9.84 -1.30 9.30
CA LYS A 351 -10.14 -1.03 7.88
C LYS A 351 -11.07 -2.10 7.31
N ILE A 352 -12.31 -1.73 6.97
CA ILE A 352 -13.38 -2.65 6.53
C ILE A 352 -13.81 -2.46 5.07
N GLY A 353 -13.46 -1.34 4.45
CA GLY A 353 -13.70 -1.11 3.04
C GLY A 353 -13.12 0.21 2.53
N HIS A 354 -13.44 0.53 1.28
CA HIS A 354 -13.25 1.85 0.69
C HIS A 354 -14.39 2.18 -0.28
N VAL A 355 -14.50 3.46 -0.60
CA VAL A 355 -15.40 3.99 -1.64
C VAL A 355 -14.53 4.65 -2.70
N ASN A 356 -14.83 4.40 -3.97
CA ASN A 356 -14.29 5.17 -5.08
C ASN A 356 -15.39 6.06 -5.68
N ALA A 357 -15.08 7.33 -5.88
CA ALA A 357 -15.91 8.30 -6.57
C ALA A 357 -15.12 8.87 -7.75
N VAL A 358 -15.57 8.60 -8.97
CA VAL A 358 -14.99 9.16 -10.19
C VAL A 358 -15.74 10.45 -10.53
N ALA A 359 -15.00 11.51 -10.87
CA ALA A 359 -15.57 12.79 -11.27
C ALA A 359 -16.43 12.62 -12.53
N LEU A 360 -17.64 13.17 -12.50
CA LEU A 360 -18.41 13.39 -13.71
C LEU A 360 -17.87 14.62 -14.45
N ALA A 361 -18.17 14.73 -15.74
CA ALA A 361 -17.70 15.84 -16.57
C ALA A 361 -18.10 17.19 -15.96
N GLY A 362 -17.10 18.05 -15.68
CA GLY A 362 -17.30 19.38 -15.10
C GLY A 362 -17.53 19.41 -13.59
N GLU A 363 -17.46 18.28 -12.89
CA GLU A 363 -17.52 18.27 -11.42
C GLU A 363 -16.24 18.81 -10.79
N SER A 364 -16.40 19.60 -9.74
CA SER A 364 -15.26 20.06 -8.95
C SER A 364 -14.71 18.94 -8.06
N LEU A 365 -13.41 18.98 -7.75
CA LEU A 365 -12.78 18.06 -6.79
C LEU A 365 -13.52 18.03 -5.45
N SER A 366 -13.96 19.18 -4.93
CA SER A 366 -14.70 19.25 -3.67
C SER A 366 -16.00 18.43 -3.73
N THR A 367 -16.75 18.51 -4.83
CA THR A 367 -17.98 17.73 -5.01
C THR A 367 -17.71 16.22 -4.98
N VAL A 368 -16.62 15.78 -5.63
CA VAL A 368 -16.26 14.36 -5.67
C VAL A 368 -15.82 13.86 -4.29
N ARG A 369 -15.07 14.68 -3.54
CA ARG A 369 -14.67 14.38 -2.16
C ARG A 369 -15.88 14.29 -1.23
N ASP A 370 -16.79 15.26 -1.29
CA ASP A 370 -18.01 15.29 -0.47
C ASP A 370 -18.87 14.04 -0.71
N ARG A 371 -19.02 13.60 -1.97
CA ARG A 371 -19.70 12.35 -2.33
C ARG A 371 -19.03 11.12 -1.70
N ALA A 372 -17.70 11.03 -1.79
CA ALA A 372 -16.95 9.89 -1.25
C ALA A 372 -17.04 9.85 0.29
N GLU A 373 -16.87 11.00 0.95
CA GLU A 373 -17.00 11.14 2.41
C GLU A 373 -18.41 10.81 2.89
N ARG A 374 -19.44 11.38 2.25
CA ARG A 374 -20.84 11.12 2.60
C ARG A 374 -21.17 9.63 2.54
N THR A 375 -20.75 8.96 1.46
CA THR A 375 -20.96 7.51 1.31
C THR A 375 -20.21 6.74 2.41
N ALA A 376 -18.95 7.07 2.66
CA ALA A 376 -18.14 6.45 3.71
C ALA A 376 -18.76 6.66 5.11
N ALA A 377 -19.27 7.86 5.41
CA ALA A 377 -19.93 8.19 6.66
C ALA A 377 -21.24 7.40 6.85
N ILE A 378 -22.08 7.30 5.82
CA ILE A 378 -23.30 6.47 5.87
C ILE A 378 -22.97 5.02 6.18
N LEU A 379 -21.92 4.47 5.56
CA LEU A 379 -21.47 3.09 5.80
C LEU A 379 -20.91 2.90 7.22
N ARG A 380 -20.09 3.84 7.70
CA ARG A 380 -19.43 3.80 9.02
C ARG A 380 -20.41 3.99 10.17
N ASP A 381 -21.33 4.94 10.05
CA ASP A 381 -22.16 5.43 11.16
C ASP A 381 -23.57 4.83 11.13
N GLY A 382 -24.02 4.36 9.97
CA GLY A 382 -25.37 3.82 9.77
C GLY A 382 -26.42 4.94 9.67
N LEU A 383 -27.69 4.55 9.68
CA LEU A 383 -28.83 5.46 9.42
C LEU A 383 -29.05 6.52 10.51
N ASP A 384 -28.50 6.31 11.71
CA ASP A 384 -28.65 7.23 12.85
C ASP A 384 -27.53 8.28 12.96
N GLY A 385 -26.60 8.30 12.00
CA GLY A 385 -25.44 9.19 11.98
C GLY A 385 -25.77 10.69 11.91
N PRO A 386 -24.86 11.57 12.38
CA PRO A 386 -25.11 13.01 12.52
C PRO A 386 -25.36 13.75 11.20
N ASP A 387 -24.82 13.27 10.07
CA ASP A 387 -24.99 13.93 8.76
C ASP A 387 -26.27 13.55 8.02
N ILE A 388 -26.83 12.35 8.23
CA ILE A 388 -28.07 11.91 7.57
C ILE A 388 -29.28 12.67 8.11
N ARG A 389 -29.26 13.10 9.38
CA ARG A 389 -30.37 13.85 9.99
C ARG A 389 -30.51 15.27 9.46
N LYS A 390 -29.49 15.83 8.81
CA LYS A 390 -29.53 17.20 8.29
C LYS A 390 -30.20 17.32 6.91
N GLU A 391 -30.30 16.22 6.15
CA GLU A 391 -30.90 16.23 4.81
C GLU A 391 -32.41 15.90 4.81
N ASN A 392 -32.99 15.53 5.97
CA ASN A 392 -34.41 15.19 6.11
C ASN A 392 -35.23 16.23 6.91
N THR A 393 -34.74 17.45 7.07
CA THR A 393 -35.47 18.59 7.67
C THR A 393 -35.55 19.79 6.75
#